data_AF-A0A6S8AI46-F1
#
_entry.id   AF-A0A6S8AI46-F1
#
_cell.length_a   1.000
_cell.length_b   1.000
_cell.length_c   1.000
_cell.angle_alpha   90.00
_cell.angle_beta   90.00
_cell.angle_gamma   90.00
#
_symmetry.space_group_name_H-M   'P 1'
#
loop_
_entity.id
_entity.type
_entity.pdbx_description
1 polymer ?
#
loop_
_entity_poly.entity_id
_entity_poly.type
_entity_poly.pdbx_seq_one_letter_code
_entity_poly.pdbx_strand_id
1 'polypeptide(L)'
;MYLPPKFFGPKMKTHIKQELMKNLEGKSLGRMGYVICIIKVDEHHVNTGIIDYQTGCVTVNARYSAILLRPFKNEVIDARVTVVNELGFYTEAGPLTIFVSRHAMPPDLLEGT
;
A
#
# COMPACT_ATOMS: atom_id res chain seq x y z
N MET A 1 5.23 -8.92 12.97
CA MET A 1 6.34 -9.30 12.09
C MET A 1 7.11 -10.44 12.75
N TYR A 2 7.52 -11.45 12.00
CA TYR A 2 8.32 -12.58 12.52
C TYR A 2 9.81 -12.30 12.34
N LEU A 3 10.60 -12.38 13.42
CA LEU A 3 12.02 -12.02 13.43
C LEU A 3 12.87 -13.22 13.90
N PRO A 4 13.75 -13.76 13.02
CA PRO A 4 14.66 -14.84 13.39
C PRO A 4 15.78 -14.41 14.37
N PRO A 5 16.30 -15.33 15.21
CA PRO A 5 17.36 -15.05 16.19
C PRO A 5 18.63 -14.41 15.61
N LYS A 6 18.95 -14.70 14.34
CA LYS A 6 20.13 -14.14 13.66
C LYS A 6 20.17 -12.61 13.65
N PHE A 7 19.02 -11.95 13.85
CA PHE A 7 18.88 -10.49 13.83
C PHE A 7 18.81 -9.85 15.22
N PHE A 8 18.98 -10.62 16.31
CA PHE A 8 18.96 -10.13 17.70
C PHE A 8 20.27 -9.43 18.10
N GLY A 9 20.81 -8.62 17.20
CA GLY A 9 22.00 -7.81 17.44
C GLY A 9 21.67 -6.33 17.73
N PRO A 10 22.69 -5.48 17.91
CA PRO A 10 22.50 -4.04 18.15
C PRO A 10 21.74 -3.33 17.01
N LYS A 11 21.73 -3.91 15.80
CA LYS A 11 21.03 -3.39 14.62
C LYS A 11 19.60 -3.94 14.46
N MET A 12 19.06 -4.64 15.46
CA MET A 12 17.74 -5.27 15.40
C MET A 12 16.64 -4.28 14.99
N LYS A 13 16.58 -3.12 15.66
CA LYS A 13 15.56 -2.09 15.38
C LYS A 13 15.63 -1.56 13.94
N THR A 14 16.85 -1.32 13.45
CA THR A 14 17.10 -0.90 12.07
C THR A 14 16.60 -1.95 11.08
N HIS A 15 16.89 -3.23 11.35
CA HIS A 15 16.44 -4.33 10.51
C HIS A 15 14.91 -4.44 10.48
N ILE A 16 14.25 -4.33 11.63
CA ILE A 16 12.78 -4.33 11.73
C ILE A 16 12.19 -3.19 10.89
N LYS A 17 12.76 -1.98 10.98
CA LYS A 17 12.31 -0.82 10.19
C LYS A 17 12.43 -1.05 8.69
N GLN A 18 13.59 -1.54 8.24
CA GLN A 18 13.84 -1.82 6.83
C GLN A 18 12.89 -2.89 6.29
N GLU A 19 12.67 -3.94 7.07
CA GLU A 19 11.82 -5.05 6.67
C GLU A 19 10.34 -4.67 6.69
N LEU A 20 9.91 -3.78 7.59
CA LEU A 20 8.57 -3.17 7.54
C LEU A 20 8.36 -2.34 6.27
N MET A 21 9.30 -1.44 5.96
CA MET A 21 9.25 -0.61 4.74
C MET A 21 9.15 -1.49 3.50
N LYS A 22 10.08 -2.43 3.36
CA LYS A 22 10.11 -3.38 2.23
C LYS A 22 8.83 -4.19 2.09
N ASN A 23 8.25 -4.64 3.21
CA ASN A 23 7.09 -5.54 3.16
C ASN A 23 5.74 -4.83 3.06
N LEU A 24 5.65 -3.53 3.34
CA LEU A 24 4.38 -2.81 3.38
C LEU A 24 4.26 -1.75 2.29
N GLU A 25 5.35 -1.06 1.94
CA GLU A 25 5.31 -0.05 0.87
C GLU A 25 4.93 -0.70 -0.46
N GLY A 26 3.99 -0.09 -1.17
CA GLY A 26 3.48 -0.62 -2.43
C GLY A 26 2.46 -1.77 -2.29
N LYS A 27 2.02 -2.10 -1.07
CA LYS A 27 0.97 -3.13 -0.88
C LYS A 27 -0.41 -2.54 -0.71
N SER A 28 -1.41 -3.24 -1.25
CA SER A 28 -2.82 -2.99 -0.95
C SER A 28 -3.22 -3.72 0.32
N LEU A 29 -3.69 -2.98 1.32
CA LEU A 29 -4.22 -3.50 2.59
C LEU A 29 -5.75 -3.69 2.53
N GLY A 30 -6.30 -3.91 1.33
CA GLY A 30 -7.74 -4.13 1.13
C GLY A 30 -8.57 -2.91 1.56
N ARG A 31 -9.32 -3.05 2.67
CA ARG A 31 -10.22 -1.98 3.17
C ARG A 31 -9.50 -0.70 3.57
N MET A 32 -8.22 -0.77 3.94
CA MET A 32 -7.44 0.40 4.34
C MET A 32 -6.91 1.21 3.14
N GLY A 33 -6.87 0.60 1.95
CA GLY A 33 -6.28 1.21 0.75
C GLY A 33 -4.85 0.77 0.51
N TYR A 34 -4.20 1.49 -0.39
CA TYR A 34 -2.84 1.24 -0.86
C TYR A 34 -1.82 1.99 -0.01
N VAL A 35 -0.77 1.30 0.44
CA VAL A 35 0.30 1.91 1.22
C VAL A 35 1.30 2.58 0.27
N ILE A 36 1.33 3.92 0.29
CA ILE A 36 2.23 4.69 -0.56
C ILE A 36 3.63 4.73 0.05
N CYS A 37 3.73 5.10 1.33
CA CYS A 37 5.01 5.28 2.01
C CYS A 37 4.85 5.22 3.53
N ILE A 38 5.83 4.63 4.24
CA ILE A 38 5.89 4.66 5.70
C ILE A 38 6.65 5.92 6.15
N ILE A 39 5.96 6.81 6.86
CA ILE A 39 6.55 8.06 7.36
C ILE A 39 7.44 7.80 8.58
N LYS A 40 6.92 7.02 9.54
CA LYS A 40 7.56 6.83 10.84
C LYS A 40 7.26 5.45 11.39
N VAL A 41 8.27 4.83 12.01
CA VAL A 41 8.11 3.64 12.85
C VAL A 41 8.39 4.07 14.28
N ASP A 42 7.48 3.77 15.20
CA ASP A 42 7.63 4.13 16.61
C ASP A 42 8.55 3.13 17.32
N GLU A 43 9.77 3.56 17.60
CA GLU A 43 10.82 2.72 18.21
C GLU A 43 10.53 2.33 19.66
N HIS A 44 9.67 3.06 20.37
CA HIS A 44 9.31 2.73 21.76
C HIS A 44 8.39 1.50 21.84
N HIS A 45 7.66 1.20 20.75
CA HIS A 45 6.74 0.06 20.69
C HIS A 45 7.36 -1.21 20.09
N VAL A 46 8.61 -1.16 19.63
CA VAL A 46 9.31 -2.31 19.01
C VAL A 46 9.80 -3.34 20.05
N ASN A 47 9.73 -3.02 21.34
CA ASN A 47 10.39 -3.80 22.40
C ASN A 47 9.59 -5.01 22.94
N THR A 48 8.28 -5.11 22.69
CA THR A 48 7.43 -6.15 23.31
C THR A 48 7.04 -7.21 22.29
N GLY A 49 7.98 -8.08 21.94
CA GLY A 49 7.72 -9.25 21.10
C GLY A 49 7.48 -10.52 21.91
N ILE A 50 6.68 -11.45 21.38
CA ILE A 50 6.47 -12.79 21.99
C ILE A 50 7.49 -13.75 21.37
N ILE A 51 8.25 -14.46 22.21
CA ILE A 51 9.20 -15.49 21.76
C ILE A 51 8.42 -16.79 21.49
N ASP A 52 8.65 -17.39 20.33
CA ASP A 52 8.25 -18.75 20.01
C ASP A 52 9.23 -19.74 20.64
N TYR A 53 8.73 -20.60 21.52
CA TYR A 53 9.52 -21.56 22.27
C TYR A 53 10.12 -22.69 21.42
N GLN A 54 9.54 -23.00 20.25
CA GLN A 54 10.04 -24.08 19.39
C GLN A 54 11.13 -23.60 18.44
N THR A 55 11.00 -22.40 17.92
CA THR A 55 11.90 -21.85 16.88
C THR A 55 12.89 -20.82 17.42
N GLY A 56 12.67 -20.31 18.63
CA GLY A 56 13.41 -19.19 19.22
C GLY A 56 13.15 -17.84 18.55
N CYS A 57 12.27 -17.79 17.55
CA CYS A 57 11.96 -16.56 16.82
C CYS A 57 11.05 -15.64 17.64
N VAL A 58 11.05 -14.35 17.31
CA VAL A 58 10.23 -13.35 18.02
C VAL A 58 9.18 -12.77 17.09
N THR A 59 7.93 -12.76 17.56
CA THR A 59 6.86 -12.00 16.93
C THR A 59 6.84 -10.60 17.49
N VAL A 60 7.28 -9.62 16.70
CA VAL A 60 7.30 -8.21 17.08
C VAL A 60 6.03 -7.50 16.60
N ASN A 61 5.38 -6.77 17.50
CA ASN A 61 4.36 -5.79 17.14
C ASN A 61 5.04 -4.42 16.96
N ALA A 62 4.88 -3.80 15.80
CA ALA A 62 5.48 -2.50 15.50
C ALA A 62 4.38 -1.52 15.11
N ARG A 63 4.32 -0.39 15.80
CA ARG A 63 3.43 0.72 15.45
C ARG A 63 4.14 1.62 14.45
N TYR A 64 3.45 2.00 13.39
CA TYR A 64 3.98 2.86 12.35
C TYR A 64 2.89 3.80 11.82
N SER A 65 3.31 4.89 11.20
CA SER A 65 2.46 5.83 10.48
C SER A 65 2.80 5.76 9.00
N ALA A 66 1.78 5.64 8.15
CA ALA A 66 1.94 5.53 6.72
C ALA A 66 0.97 6.46 5.98
N ILE A 67 1.39 6.92 4.80
CA ILE A 67 0.50 7.57 3.84
C ILE A 67 -0.23 6.47 3.09
N LEU A 68 -1.56 6.52 3.14
CA LEU A 68 -2.43 5.59 2.44
C LEU A 68 -3.18 6.33 1.33
N LEU A 69 -3.36 5.65 0.20
CA LEU A 69 -4.26 6.06 -0.86
C LEU A 69 -5.46 5.11 -0.87
N ARG A 70 -6.64 5.63 -0.57
CA ARG A 70 -7.88 4.85 -0.58
C ARG A 70 -8.93 5.58 -1.40
N PRO A 71 -9.29 5.08 -2.61
CA PRO A 71 -10.35 5.69 -3.39
C PRO A 71 -11.71 5.45 -2.74
N PHE A 72 -12.61 6.42 -2.86
CA PHE A 72 -13.99 6.33 -2.41
C PHE A 72 -14.97 6.30 -3.60
N LYS A 73 -16.17 5.73 -3.36
CA LYS A 73 -17.24 5.78 -4.34
C LYS A 73 -17.68 7.23 -4.53
N ASN A 74 -17.82 7.65 -5.80
CA ASN A 74 -18.16 9.01 -6.21
C ASN A 74 -17.09 10.07 -5.85
N GLU A 75 -15.86 9.64 -5.56
CA GLU A 75 -14.74 10.57 -5.46
C GLU A 75 -14.35 11.07 -6.85
N VAL A 76 -14.04 12.36 -6.96
CA VAL A 76 -13.50 12.97 -8.17
C VAL A 76 -11.99 12.93 -8.08
N ILE A 77 -11.35 12.24 -9.03
CA ILE A 77 -9.90 12.04 -9.06
C ILE A 77 -9.40 12.43 -10.44
N ASP A 78 -8.35 13.25 -10.48
CA ASP A 78 -7.61 13.53 -11.70
C ASP A 78 -6.72 12.34 -12.06
N ALA A 79 -6.83 11.86 -13.29
CA ALA A 79 -6.11 10.69 -13.77
C ALA A 79 -5.57 10.90 -15.19
N ARG A 80 -4.41 10.30 -15.47
CA ARG A 80 -3.78 10.35 -16.81
C ARG A 80 -4.27 9.19 -17.65
N VAL A 81 -4.79 9.47 -18.85
CA VAL A 81 -5.17 8.43 -19.82
C VAL A 81 -3.95 7.65 -20.29
N THR A 82 -4.05 6.31 -20.31
CA THR A 82 -2.97 5.42 -20.73
C THR A 82 -3.31 4.61 -21.97
N VAL A 83 -4.46 3.95 -21.98
CA VAL A 83 -4.88 3.06 -23.08
C VAL A 83 -6.32 3.39 -23.45
N VAL A 84 -6.58 3.50 -24.75
CA VAL A 84 -7.91 3.78 -25.30
C VAL A 84 -8.33 2.60 -26.18
N ASN A 85 -9.50 2.03 -25.87
CA ASN A 85 -10.07 0.87 -26.56
C ASN A 85 -11.52 1.16 -26.99
N GLU A 86 -12.13 0.24 -27.73
CA GLU A 86 -13.54 0.36 -28.13
C GLU A 86 -14.52 0.31 -26.94
N LEU A 87 -14.17 -0.32 -25.83
CA LEU A 87 -15.05 -0.40 -24.67
C LEU A 87 -14.98 0.84 -23.76
N GLY A 88 -13.98 1.70 -23.95
CA GLY A 88 -13.67 2.80 -23.04
C GLY A 88 -12.16 3.07 -22.96
N PHE A 89 -11.72 3.73 -21.90
CA PHE A 89 -10.30 4.00 -21.69
C PHE A 89 -9.84 3.67 -20.26
N TYR A 90 -8.57 3.31 -20.15
CA TYR A 90 -7.88 3.15 -18.88
C TYR A 90 -7.13 4.43 -18.54
N THR A 91 -7.17 4.79 -17.26
CA THR A 91 -6.41 5.91 -16.69
C THR A 91 -5.64 5.48 -15.46
N GLU A 92 -4.58 6.21 -15.16
CA GLU A 92 -3.75 6.02 -13.97
C GLU A 92 -3.83 7.24 -13.05
N ALA A 93 -4.08 6.99 -11.76
CA ALA A 93 -4.01 7.97 -10.68
C ALA A 93 -3.10 7.41 -9.58
N GLY A 94 -1.80 7.72 -9.66
CA GLY A 94 -0.79 7.09 -8.82
C GLY A 94 -0.75 5.56 -9.03
N PRO A 95 -0.88 4.73 -7.99
CA PRO A 95 -0.92 3.27 -8.12
C PRO A 95 -2.29 2.71 -8.54
N LEU A 96 -3.30 3.57 -8.76
CA LEU A 96 -4.64 3.13 -9.15
C LEU A 96 -4.77 3.11 -10.67
N THR A 97 -5.23 1.98 -11.20
CA THR A 97 -5.70 1.86 -12.58
C THR A 97 -7.22 1.91 -12.58
N ILE A 98 -7.78 2.91 -13.26
CA ILE A 98 -9.21 3.16 -13.33
C ILE A 98 -9.66 2.90 -14.78
N PHE A 99 -10.80 2.24 -14.95
CA PHE A 99 -11.42 2.02 -16.26
C PHE A 99 -12.70 2.83 -16.36
N VAL A 100 -12.80 3.65 -17.41
CA VAL A 100 -14.00 4.42 -17.72
C VAL A 100 -14.67 3.80 -18.94
N SER A 101 -15.86 3.24 -18.72
CA SER A 101 -16.67 2.63 -19.78
C SER A 101 -17.21 3.70 -20.73
N ARG A 102 -17.25 3.38 -22.03
CA ARG A 102 -17.90 4.18 -23.06
C ARG A 102 -19.36 4.52 -22.75
N HIS A 103 -20.09 3.61 -22.11
CA HIS A 103 -21.49 3.84 -21.74
C HIS A 103 -21.68 4.85 -20.60
N ALA A 104 -20.62 5.15 -19.85
CA ALA A 104 -20.63 6.15 -18.79
C ALA A 104 -20.26 7.55 -19.29
N MET A 105 -19.91 7.70 -20.58
CA MET A 105 -19.55 8.96 -21.19
C MET A 105 -20.77 9.67 -21.80
N PRO A 106 -20.74 11.01 -21.90
CA PRO A 106 -21.75 11.77 -22.60
C PRO A 106 -21.88 11.36 -24.09
N PRO A 107 -23.10 11.38 -24.67
CA PRO A 107 -23.35 10.93 -26.04
C PRO A 107 -22.66 11.81 -27.09
N ASP A 108 -22.49 13.11 -26.82
CA ASP A 108 -21.75 14.04 -27.69
C ASP A 108 -20.28 13.64 -27.88
N LEU A 109 -19.68 12.99 -26.87
CA LEU A 109 -18.31 12.46 -26.96
C LEU A 109 -18.23 11.18 -27.82
N LEU A 110 -19.36 10.51 -28.05
CA LEU A 110 -19.44 9.26 -28.80
C LEU A 110 -19.64 9.50 -30.29
N GLU A 111 -20.40 10.55 -30.63
CA GLU A 111 -20.79 10.85 -32.01
C GLU A 111 -19.73 11.63 -32.79
N GLY A 112 -18.68 12.13 -32.12
CA GLY A 112 -17.50 12.72 -32.76
C GLY A 112 -17.85 13.86 -33.70
N THR A 113 -18.18 15.03 -33.14
CA THR A 113 -18.30 16.26 -33.91
C THR A 113 -17.04 16.62 -34.68
#